data_AF-A0A927PAJ7-F1
#
_entry.id   AF-A0A927PAJ7-F1
#
_cell.length_a   1.000
_cell.length_b   1.000
_cell.length_c   1.000
_cell.angle_alpha   90.00
_cell.angle_beta   90.00
_cell.angle_gamma   90.00
#
_symmetry.space_group_name_H-M   'P 1'
#
loop_
_entity.id
_entity.type
_entity.pdbx_description
1 polymer ?
#
loop_
_entity_poly.entity_id
_entity_poly.type
_entity_poly.pdbx_seq_one_letter_code
_entity_poly.pdbx_strand_id
1 'polypeptide(L)' 'MDIQKIVTEAIERLTSDEALMKAFKKDPIGTVEKKLGIDLPNEQIEAVVKAIKAKIDIDDVVDIAGKVLGFLKK' A
#
# COMPACT_ATOMS: atom_id res chain seq x y z
N MET A 1 -3.82 12.26 -15.69
CA MET A 1 -3.10 11.86 -14.45
C MET A 1 -3.36 10.38 -14.27
N ASP A 2 -2.31 9.55 -14.30
CA ASP A 2 -2.46 8.12 -14.07
C ASP A 2 -2.43 7.82 -12.58
N ILE A 3 -3.60 7.86 -11.95
CA ILE A 3 -3.78 7.48 -10.55
C ILE A 3 -3.22 6.07 -10.30
N GLN A 4 -3.36 5.16 -11.28
CA GLN A 4 -2.76 3.82 -11.19
C GLN A 4 -1.24 3.84 -11.06
N LYS A 5 -0.56 4.72 -11.80
CA LYS A 5 0.90 4.85 -11.72
C LYS A 5 1.34 5.38 -10.36
N ILE A 6 0.61 6.38 -9.84
CA ILE A 6 0.83 6.94 -8.49
C ILE A 6 0.66 5.86 -7.42
N VAL A 7 -0.39 5.03 -7.53
CA VAL A 7 -0.63 3.91 -6.61
C VAL A 7 0.52 2.91 -6.65
N THR A 8 0.97 2.51 -7.84
CA THR A 8 2.07 1.53 -7.99
C THR A 8 3.37 2.07 -7.41
N GLU A 9 3.78 3.30 -7.75
CA GLU A 9 5.00 3.92 -7.21
C GLU A 9 4.93 4.11 -5.69
N ALA A 10 3.75 4.44 -5.15
CA ALA A 10 3.52 4.54 -3.72
C ALA A 10 3.71 3.18 -3.03
N ILE A 11 3.15 2.11 -3.60
CA ILE A 11 3.30 0.74 -3.08
C ILE A 11 4.77 0.34 -3.11
N GLU A 12 5.48 0.53 -4.21
CA GLU A 12 6.91 0.17 -4.34
C GLU A 12 7.77 0.87 -3.29
N ARG A 13 7.53 2.16 -3.03
CA ARG A 13 8.23 2.90 -1.98
C ARG A 13 7.87 2.40 -0.59
N LEU A 14 6.59 2.13 -0.34
CA LEU A 14 6.11 1.62 0.95
C LEU A 14 6.67 0.23 1.26
N THR A 15 6.71 -0.67 0.28
CA THR A 15 7.22 -2.04 0.46
C THR A 15 8.74 -2.08 0.57
N SER A 16 9.44 -1.11 -0.03
CA SER A 16 10.91 -1.01 0.04
C SER A 16 11.42 -0.30 1.30
N ASP A 17 10.57 0.46 2.01
CA ASP A 17 10.94 1.22 3.21
C ASP A 17 9.98 0.92 4.37
N GLU A 18 10.46 0.13 5.34
CA GLU A 18 9.69 -0.22 6.54
C GLU A 18 9.26 1.00 7.37
N ALA A 19 10.04 2.08 7.39
CA ALA A 19 9.70 3.28 8.13
C ALA A 19 8.54 4.02 7.45
N LEU A 20 8.53 4.06 6.11
CA LEU A 20 7.38 4.56 5.35
C LEU A 20 6.16 3.66 5.53
N MET A 21 6.32 2.34 5.52
CA MET A 21 5.21 1.41 5.79
C MET A 21 4.60 1.62 7.18
N LYS A 22 5.44 1.78 8.21
CA LYS A 22 4.97 2.09 9.58
C LYS A 22 4.27 3.45 9.65
N ALA A 23 4.81 4.46 8.97
CA ALA A 23 4.18 5.77 8.88
C ALA A 23 2.82 5.68 8.18
N PHE A 24 2.72 4.93 7.07
CA PHE A 24 1.47 4.72 6.34
C PHE A 24 0.42 3.96 7.15
N LYS A 25 0.82 2.94 7.93
CA LYS A 25 -0.09 2.23 8.84
C LYS A 25 -0.66 3.16 9.93
N LYS A 26 0.11 4.17 10.36
CA LYS A 26 -0.31 5.14 11.39
C LYS A 26 -1.11 6.31 10.82
N ASP A 27 -0.65 6.88 9.72
CA ASP A 27 -1.24 8.03 9.03
C ASP A 27 -1.10 7.84 7.51
N PRO A 28 -2.05 7.13 6.87
CA PRO A 28 -1.96 6.79 5.45
C PRO A 28 -2.04 8.03 4.57
N ILE A 29 -2.95 8.95 4.89
CA ILE A 29 -3.18 10.18 4.13
C ILE A 29 -1.96 11.08 4.26
N GLY A 30 -1.50 11.37 5.48
CA GLY A 30 -0.33 12.22 5.69
C GLY A 30 0.95 11.61 5.12
N THR A 31 1.06 10.28 5.06
CA THR A 31 2.20 9.62 4.42
C THR A 31 2.14 9.78 2.90
N VAL A 32 0.99 9.55 2.27
CA VAL A 32 0.83 9.73 0.81
C VAL A 32 1.07 11.18 0.41
N GLU A 33 0.48 12.13 1.12
CA GLU A 33 0.62 13.55 0.82
C GLU A 33 2.04 14.07 1.12
N LYS A 34 2.54 13.89 2.35
CA LYS A 34 3.75 14.56 2.84
C LYS A 34 5.03 13.75 2.66
N LYS A 35 4.95 12.41 2.75
CA LYS A 35 6.14 11.54 2.64
C LYS A 35 6.39 11.10 1.21
N LEU A 36 5.33 10.83 0.46
CA LEU A 36 5.42 10.46 -0.96
C LEU A 36 5.32 11.66 -1.90
N GLY A 37 4.98 12.85 -1.39
CA GLY A 37 4.93 14.10 -2.17
C GLY A 37 3.82 14.09 -3.22
N ILE A 38 2.73 13.36 -2.95
CA ILE A 38 1.60 13.22 -3.87
C ILE A 38 0.62 14.35 -3.59
N ASP A 39 0.66 15.39 -4.41
CA ASP A 39 -0.23 16.55 -4.33
C ASP A 39 -1.51 16.27 -5.15
N LEU A 40 -2.51 15.71 -4.48
CA LEU A 40 -3.80 15.35 -5.07
C LEU A 40 -4.93 15.98 -4.26
N PRO A 41 -6.11 16.21 -4.88
CA PRO A 41 -7.32 16.56 -4.12
C PRO A 41 -7.62 15.50 -3.06
N ASN A 42 -8.12 15.91 -1.90
CA ASN A 42 -8.43 15.01 -0.77
C ASN A 42 -9.21 13.75 -1.20
N GLU A 43 -10.23 13.90 -2.05
CA GLU A 43 -11.04 12.79 -2.55
C GLU A 43 -10.21 11.77 -3.35
N GLN A 44 -9.23 12.22 -4.12
CA GLN A 44 -8.34 11.34 -4.90
C GLN A 44 -7.28 10.69 -4.01
N ILE A 45 -6.76 11.41 -3.01
CA ILE A 45 -5.84 10.86 -2.01
C ILE A 45 -6.49 9.69 -1.25
N GLU A 46 -7.76 9.83 -0.87
CA GLU A 46 -8.48 8.75 -0.19
C GLU A 46 -8.63 7.51 -1.09
N ALA A 47 -8.94 7.71 -2.38
CA ALA A 47 -9.01 6.62 -3.34
C ALA A 47 -7.65 5.92 -3.53
N VAL A 48 -6.56 6.68 -3.60
CA VAL A 48 -5.18 6.16 -3.68
C VAL A 48 -4.84 5.36 -2.42
N VAL A 49 -5.05 5.92 -1.24
CA VAL A 49 -4.81 5.25 0.05
C VAL A 49 -5.59 3.93 0.12
N LYS A 50 -6.86 3.94 -0.29
CA LYS A 50 -7.70 2.74 -0.29
C LYS A 50 -7.17 1.67 -1.25
N ALA A 51 -6.75 2.06 -2.44
CA ALA A 51 -6.16 1.15 -3.42
C ALA A 51 -4.84 0.55 -2.92
N ILE A 52 -3.98 1.36 -2.30
CA ILE A 52 -2.71 0.92 -1.69
C ILE A 52 -2.99 -0.09 -0.58
N LYS A 53 -3.89 0.22 0.37
CA LYS A 53 -4.27 -0.70 1.45
C LYS A 53 -4.81 -2.02 0.90
N ALA A 54 -5.76 -1.94 -0.04
CA ALA A 54 -6.33 -3.13 -0.65
C ALA A 54 -5.27 -4.01 -1.30
N LYS A 55 -4.27 -3.43 -1.97
CA LYS A 55 -3.20 -4.19 -2.62
C LYS A 55 -2.25 -4.84 -1.62
N ILE A 56 -1.81 -4.10 -0.61
CA ILE A 56 -0.95 -4.62 0.46
C ILE A 56 -1.66 -5.72 1.26
N ASP A 57 -2.94 -5.51 1.62
CA ASP A 57 -3.74 -6.52 2.34
C ASP A 57 -3.95 -7.79 1.48
N ILE A 58 -4.16 -7.64 0.17
CA ILE A 58 -4.24 -8.79 -0.76
C ILE A 58 -2.91 -9.56 -0.78
N ASP A 59 -1.77 -8.87 -0.85
CA ASP A 59 -0.45 -9.53 -0.83
C ASP A 59 -0.20 -10.27 0.50
N ASP A 60 -0.56 -9.66 1.64
CA ASP A 60 -0.47 -10.32 2.96
C ASP A 60 -1.36 -11.58 3.02
N VAL A 61 -2.58 -11.54 2.46
CA VAL A 61 -3.49 -12.69 2.40
C VAL A 61 -3.00 -13.77 1.45
N VAL A 62 -2.43 -13.40 0.30
CA VAL A 62 -1.86 -14.35 -0.68
C VAL A 62 -0.65 -15.06 -0.07
N ASP A 63 0.22 -14.34 0.63
CA ASP A 63 1.37 -14.91 1.33
C ASP A 63 0.95 -15.88 2.44
N ILE A 64 -0.08 -15.53 3.22
CA ILE A 64 -0.62 -16.42 4.26
C ILE A 64 -1.30 -17.63 3.64
N ALA A 65 -2.11 -17.45 2.60
CA ALA A 65 -2.78 -18.55 1.90
C ALA A 65 -1.76 -19.50 1.26
N GLY A 66 -0.70 -18.98 0.65
CA GLY A 66 0.41 -19.77 0.11
C GLY A 66 1.14 -20.56 1.19
N LYS A 67 1.43 -19.95 2.34
CA LYS A 67 2.06 -20.64 3.49
C LYS A 67 1.15 -21.71 4.10
N VAL A 68 -0.14 -21.43 4.27
CA VAL A 68 -1.11 -22.38 4.86
C VAL A 68 -1.36 -23.55 3.91
N LEU A 69 -1.57 -23.30 2.62
CA LEU A 69 -1.73 -24.38 1.63
C LEU A 69 -0.44 -25.18 1.44
N GLY A 70 0.72 -24.51 1.48
CA GLY A 70 2.03 -25.17 1.43
C GLY A 70 2.30 -26.04 2.65
N PHE A 71 1.80 -25.64 3.83
CA PHE A 71 1.89 -26.43 5.06
C PHE A 71 0.90 -27.60 5.08
N LEU A 72 -0.30 -27.43 4.53
CA LEU A 72 -1.32 -28.49 4.46
C LEU A 72 -0.98 -29.59 3.41
N LYS A 73 -0.14 -29.26 2.43
CA LYS A 73 0.30 -30.19 1.37
C LYS A 73 1.55 -31.00 1.74
N LYS A 74 2.18 -30.73 2.89
CA LYS A 74 3.35 -31.44 3.40
C LYS A 74 2.95 -32.47 4.45
#